data_AF-A0A6U3DDZ6-F1
#
_entry.id   AF-A0A6U3DDZ6-F1
#
_cell.length_a   1.000
_cell.length_b   1.000
_cell.length_c   1.000
_cell.angle_alpha   90.00
_cell.angle_beta   90.00
_cell.angle_gamma   90.00
#
_symmetry.space_group_name_H-M   'P 1'
#
loop_
_entity.id
_entity.type
_entity.pdbx_description
1 polymer ?
#
loop_
_entity_poly.entity_id
_entity_poly.type
_entity_poly.pdbx_seq_one_letter_code
_entity_poly.pdbx_strand_id
1 'polypeptide(L)'
;RGHGGYGDNIPDEWSATRPDGSYSMDACYASDWVDELNEYTFHFIQETGLSMLETDGPYGGGSCSSTNHSHHRGLEDSIYQQTKLQGDYFIKLRNMGVYLNVPDTFFFQGQNRDAMGYSEEQYSLPRWEQLTISRMGLYDDLYRFLPTQGWMFVPISEYEGGGSAATFDNHPMEMEWALAQYLGAGTGAAYRGTHVYDPATETGLAIKAIMKKWIGFYKRHRQALIQPIIHLQRPTIHGWDGWLHVHPFGLSEVGVAMIFNPTNQHFANEPISLPLYYTGLTEQVRISVNESPQFDIETLERDYSIVVELDMAPKSIHTIVLERIGPSNGKDFADVPRNDVVKKAE
;
A
#
# COMPACT_ATOMS: atom_id res chain seq x y z
N ARG A 1 -22.44 -22.73 11.47
CA ARG A 1 -21.95 -21.97 12.64
C ARG A 1 -20.99 -20.92 12.10
N GLY A 2 -21.50 -19.91 11.39
CA GLY A 2 -20.68 -18.87 10.77
C GLY A 2 -20.56 -17.64 11.67
N HIS A 3 -19.45 -16.93 11.55
CA HIS A 3 -19.41 -15.51 11.92
C HIS A 3 -20.54 -14.80 11.17
N GLY A 4 -21.39 -14.07 11.89
CA GLY A 4 -22.64 -13.47 11.38
C GLY A 4 -22.45 -12.35 10.36
N GLY A 5 -21.67 -12.57 9.30
CA GLY A 5 -21.40 -11.60 8.24
C GLY A 5 -21.20 -12.22 6.87
N TYR A 6 -20.33 -13.24 6.72
CA TYR A 6 -19.96 -13.75 5.40
C TYR A 6 -19.57 -15.24 5.45
N GLY A 7 -20.32 -16.08 4.75
CA GLY A 7 -20.06 -17.53 4.64
C GLY A 7 -21.24 -18.36 5.11
N ASP A 8 -21.90 -19.02 4.16
CA ASP A 8 -22.81 -20.13 4.46
C ASP A 8 -22.11 -21.18 5.31
N ASN A 9 -22.88 -21.99 6.05
CA ASN A 9 -22.32 -23.03 6.91
C ASN A 9 -21.42 -23.97 6.10
N ILE A 10 -20.11 -23.88 6.31
CA ILE A 10 -19.14 -24.88 5.84
C ILE A 10 -19.62 -26.25 6.35
N PRO A 11 -19.80 -27.25 5.47
CA PRO A 11 -20.18 -28.59 5.89
C PRO A 11 -19.28 -29.12 7.00
N ASP A 12 -19.85 -29.88 7.94
CA ASP A 12 -19.11 -30.48 9.06
C ASP A 12 -17.91 -31.34 8.57
N GLU A 13 -18.04 -31.95 7.38
CA GLU A 13 -16.99 -32.75 6.73
C GLU A 13 -15.76 -31.96 6.26
N TRP A 14 -15.88 -30.63 6.08
CA TRP A 14 -14.78 -29.75 5.69
C TRP A 14 -14.32 -28.84 6.83
N SER A 15 -15.06 -28.82 7.93
CA SER A 15 -14.78 -27.98 9.08
C SER A 15 -13.49 -28.42 9.78
N ALA A 16 -12.64 -27.47 10.16
CA ALA A 16 -11.51 -27.78 11.02
C ALA A 16 -12.02 -28.35 12.35
N THR A 17 -11.36 -29.37 12.89
CA THR A 17 -11.73 -29.96 14.19
C THR A 17 -10.72 -29.58 15.27
N ARG A 18 -11.23 -29.28 16.46
CA ARG A 18 -10.40 -29.01 17.65
C ARG A 18 -9.94 -30.33 18.30
N PRO A 19 -8.92 -30.30 19.16
CA PRO A 19 -8.44 -31.49 19.87
C PRO A 19 -9.49 -32.21 20.73
N ASP A 20 -10.55 -31.51 21.14
CA ASP A 20 -11.69 -32.08 21.89
C ASP A 20 -12.75 -32.75 20.99
N GLY A 21 -12.53 -32.78 19.68
CA GLY A 21 -13.43 -33.33 18.68
C GLY A 21 -14.56 -32.38 18.24
N SER A 22 -14.61 -31.15 18.76
CA SER A 22 -15.60 -30.15 18.32
C SER A 22 -15.21 -29.51 16.99
N TYR A 23 -16.21 -29.18 16.16
CA TYR A 23 -15.99 -28.43 14.92
C TYR A 23 -15.66 -26.95 15.21
N SER A 24 -14.68 -26.42 14.48
CA SER A 24 -14.42 -24.99 14.32
C SER A 24 -15.54 -24.32 13.52
N MET A 25 -15.52 -22.99 13.48
CA MET A 25 -16.36 -22.23 12.55
C MET A 25 -15.73 -22.14 11.16
N ASP A 26 -14.43 -22.42 11.06
CA ASP A 26 -13.64 -22.32 9.83
C ASP A 26 -13.49 -23.68 9.14
N ALA A 27 -13.40 -23.66 7.81
CA ALA A 27 -12.96 -24.82 7.04
C ALA A 27 -11.50 -25.13 7.36
N CYS A 28 -11.15 -26.41 7.32
CA CYS A 28 -9.76 -26.79 7.17
C CYS A 28 -9.38 -26.61 5.69
N TYR A 29 -8.38 -25.76 5.41
CA TYR A 29 -7.88 -25.55 4.05
C TYR A 29 -7.14 -26.79 3.49
N ALA A 30 -6.96 -27.84 4.30
CA ALA A 30 -6.42 -29.13 3.90
C ALA A 30 -7.49 -30.24 3.89
N SER A 31 -8.77 -29.87 3.94
CA SER A 31 -9.89 -30.76 3.60
C SER A 31 -10.18 -30.75 2.09
N ASP A 32 -11.12 -31.58 1.63
CA ASP A 32 -11.55 -31.63 0.22
C ASP A 32 -12.09 -30.29 -0.30
N TRP A 33 -12.54 -29.41 0.60
CA TRP A 33 -13.02 -28.07 0.27
C TRP A 33 -12.02 -27.24 -0.56
N VAL A 34 -10.71 -27.42 -0.33
CA VAL A 34 -9.69 -26.64 -1.05
C VAL A 34 -9.66 -26.97 -2.53
N ASP A 35 -9.96 -28.21 -2.90
CA ASP A 35 -9.97 -28.64 -4.30
C ASP A 35 -11.14 -27.99 -5.03
N GLU A 36 -12.32 -27.98 -4.42
CA GLU A 36 -13.50 -27.29 -4.97
C GLU A 36 -13.29 -25.77 -5.05
N LEU A 37 -12.79 -25.15 -3.98
CA LEU A 37 -12.50 -23.71 -3.95
C LEU A 37 -11.53 -23.32 -5.06
N ASN A 38 -10.46 -24.10 -5.24
CA ASN A 38 -9.45 -23.85 -6.26
C ASN A 38 -10.04 -24.00 -7.66
N GLU A 39 -10.80 -25.07 -7.93
CA GLU A 39 -11.46 -25.28 -9.22
C GLU A 39 -12.38 -24.11 -9.56
N TYR A 40 -13.29 -23.73 -8.66
CA TYR A 40 -14.20 -22.63 -8.88
C TYR A 40 -13.48 -21.31 -9.08
N THR A 41 -12.47 -21.01 -8.27
CA THR A 41 -11.77 -19.72 -8.35
C THR A 41 -10.94 -19.61 -9.62
N PHE A 42 -10.21 -20.67 -9.99
CA PHE A 42 -9.42 -20.66 -11.23
C PHE A 42 -10.31 -20.58 -12.47
N HIS A 43 -11.38 -21.36 -12.52
CA HIS A 43 -12.35 -21.31 -13.61
C HIS A 43 -12.98 -19.91 -13.71
N PHE A 44 -13.43 -19.33 -12.60
CA PHE A 44 -14.00 -17.99 -12.57
C PHE A 44 -13.03 -16.93 -13.09
N ILE A 45 -11.77 -16.97 -12.68
CA ILE A 45 -10.74 -16.04 -13.16
C ILE A 45 -10.49 -16.21 -14.66
N GLN A 46 -10.40 -17.45 -15.16
CA GLN A 46 -10.19 -17.74 -16.58
C GLN A 46 -11.34 -17.25 -17.45
N GLU A 47 -12.59 -17.50 -17.02
CA GLU A 47 -13.79 -17.10 -17.77
C GLU A 47 -14.02 -15.58 -17.75
N THR A 48 -13.71 -14.91 -16.64
CA THR A 48 -13.97 -13.47 -16.49
C THR A 48 -12.81 -12.58 -16.93
N GLY A 49 -11.59 -13.10 -16.96
CA GLY A 49 -10.38 -12.31 -17.20
C GLY A 49 -9.99 -11.38 -16.04
N LEU A 50 -10.47 -11.65 -14.82
CA LEU A 50 -10.06 -10.90 -13.64
C LEU A 50 -8.54 -10.96 -13.44
N SER A 51 -7.94 -9.82 -13.15
CA SER A 51 -6.48 -9.67 -13.05
C SER A 51 -5.99 -9.38 -11.62
N MET A 52 -6.90 -9.34 -10.65
CA MET A 52 -6.59 -9.16 -9.23
C MET A 52 -7.52 -10.04 -8.39
N LEU A 53 -6.95 -10.69 -7.38
CA LEU A 53 -7.68 -11.37 -6.32
C LEU A 53 -7.31 -10.73 -4.98
N GLU A 54 -8.35 -10.38 -4.23
CA GLU A 54 -8.25 -9.95 -2.84
C GLU A 54 -8.90 -11.02 -1.96
N THR A 55 -8.19 -11.48 -0.93
CA THR A 55 -8.67 -12.54 -0.05
C THR A 55 -8.60 -12.09 1.39
N ASP A 56 -9.69 -12.23 2.15
CA ASP A 56 -9.75 -11.94 3.59
C ASP A 56 -9.45 -13.21 4.42
N GLY A 57 -8.27 -13.80 4.14
CA GLY A 57 -7.88 -15.14 4.56
C GLY A 57 -7.83 -16.17 3.40
N PRO A 58 -7.50 -17.45 3.67
CA PRO A 58 -7.35 -18.03 5.00
C PRO A 58 -6.13 -17.49 5.71
N TYR A 59 -6.23 -17.35 7.03
CA TYR A 59 -5.10 -16.98 7.87
C TYR A 59 -4.28 -18.24 8.18
N GLY A 60 -2.99 -18.24 7.86
CA GLY A 60 -2.09 -19.32 8.22
C GLY A 60 -2.13 -19.61 9.72
N GLY A 61 -2.01 -20.89 10.12
CA GLY A 61 -1.84 -21.26 11.53
C GLY A 61 -3.06 -21.87 12.23
N GLY A 62 -4.21 -22.00 11.55
CA GLY A 62 -5.34 -22.77 12.08
C GLY A 62 -5.00 -24.26 12.23
N SER A 63 -5.09 -24.81 13.44
CA SER A 63 -4.87 -26.24 13.69
C SER A 63 -6.14 -27.07 13.40
N CYS A 64 -5.98 -28.27 12.85
CA CYS A 64 -7.08 -29.19 12.62
C CYS A 64 -6.69 -30.60 13.10
N SER A 65 -7.49 -31.17 14.00
CA SER A 65 -7.26 -32.51 14.56
C SER A 65 -7.91 -33.64 13.73
N SER A 66 -8.51 -33.30 12.60
CA SER A 66 -9.25 -34.25 11.77
C SER A 66 -8.28 -35.27 11.18
N THR A 67 -8.67 -36.54 11.26
CA THR A 67 -7.93 -37.65 10.62
C THR A 67 -8.59 -38.10 9.32
N ASN A 68 -9.69 -37.44 8.93
CA ASN A 68 -10.51 -37.79 7.78
C ASN A 68 -10.36 -36.81 6.60
N HIS A 69 -9.58 -35.74 6.74
CA HIS A 69 -9.35 -34.78 5.67
C HIS A 69 -8.28 -35.29 4.69
N SER A 70 -8.43 -34.97 3.41
CA SER A 70 -7.59 -35.55 2.35
C SER A 70 -6.14 -35.09 2.35
N HIS A 71 -5.85 -33.87 2.83
CA HIS A 71 -4.52 -33.27 2.65
C HIS A 71 -3.71 -33.13 3.95
N HIS A 72 -4.19 -33.65 5.07
CA HIS A 72 -3.41 -33.78 6.31
C HIS A 72 -3.83 -35.03 7.11
N ARG A 73 -2.97 -35.50 8.01
CA ARG A 73 -3.18 -36.76 8.76
C ARG A 73 -3.75 -36.54 10.16
N GLY A 74 -3.67 -35.33 10.68
CA GLY A 74 -4.16 -34.98 12.01
C GLY A 74 -3.58 -33.66 12.48
N LEU A 75 -3.61 -33.46 13.79
CA LEU A 75 -3.12 -32.23 14.43
C LEU A 75 -1.64 -31.95 14.13
N GLU A 76 -0.83 -33.01 14.06
CA GLU A 76 0.64 -32.90 13.95
C GLU A 76 1.13 -32.32 12.62
N ASP A 77 0.36 -32.42 11.54
CA ASP A 77 0.73 -31.92 10.22
C ASP A 77 -0.24 -30.89 9.62
N SER A 78 -1.38 -30.63 10.27
CA SER A 78 -2.45 -29.79 9.70
C SER A 78 -1.99 -28.37 9.35
N ILE A 79 -1.20 -27.73 10.22
CA ILE A 79 -0.77 -26.35 9.99
C ILE A 79 0.16 -26.30 8.78
N TYR A 80 1.16 -27.20 8.74
CA TYR A 80 2.12 -27.27 7.64
C TYR A 80 1.42 -27.51 6.30
N GLN A 81 0.49 -28.47 6.23
CA GLN A 81 -0.20 -28.80 4.98
C GLN A 81 -1.11 -27.67 4.52
N GLN A 82 -1.87 -27.03 5.43
CA GLN A 82 -2.70 -25.88 5.08
C GLN A 82 -1.87 -24.71 4.54
N THR A 83 -0.78 -24.34 5.23
CA THR A 83 0.12 -23.28 4.76
C THR A 83 0.74 -23.61 3.40
N LYS A 84 1.14 -24.88 3.18
CA LYS A 84 1.69 -25.32 1.91
C LYS A 84 0.67 -25.20 0.78
N LEU A 85 -0.55 -25.71 0.97
CA LEU A 85 -1.61 -25.67 -0.05
C LEU A 85 -2.00 -24.23 -0.40
N GLN A 86 -2.06 -23.34 0.60
CA GLN A 86 -2.32 -21.92 0.38
C GLN A 86 -1.19 -21.26 -0.43
N GLY A 87 0.07 -21.58 -0.12
CA GLY A 87 1.20 -21.16 -0.93
C GLY A 87 1.11 -21.65 -2.38
N ASP A 88 0.78 -22.92 -2.58
CA ASP A 88 0.61 -23.51 -3.92
C ASP A 88 -0.54 -22.84 -4.70
N TYR A 89 -1.63 -22.47 -4.00
CA TYR A 89 -2.74 -21.70 -4.58
C TYR A 89 -2.29 -20.33 -5.08
N PHE A 90 -1.54 -19.57 -4.28
CA PHE A 90 -1.00 -18.27 -4.70
C PHE A 90 0.01 -18.38 -5.84
N ILE A 91 0.88 -19.40 -5.82
CA ILE A 91 1.80 -19.68 -6.94
C ILE A 91 1.02 -19.90 -8.24
N LYS A 92 -0.07 -20.69 -8.20
CA LYS A 92 -0.92 -20.92 -9.39
C LYS A 92 -1.56 -19.63 -9.90
N LEU A 93 -2.14 -18.81 -9.02
CA LEU A 93 -2.70 -17.52 -9.40
C LEU A 93 -1.66 -16.59 -10.04
N ARG A 94 -0.43 -16.57 -9.52
CA ARG A 94 0.65 -15.79 -10.12
C ARG A 94 1.08 -16.29 -11.48
N ASN A 95 1.11 -17.61 -11.69
CA ASN A 95 1.35 -18.18 -13.02
C ASN A 95 0.24 -17.80 -14.02
N MET A 96 -0.97 -17.53 -13.54
CA MET A 96 -2.09 -17.00 -14.34
C MET A 96 -2.03 -15.48 -14.54
N GLY A 97 -1.04 -14.78 -13.97
CA GLY A 97 -0.89 -13.32 -14.09
C GLY A 97 -1.78 -12.50 -13.14
N VAL A 98 -2.40 -13.14 -12.13
CA VAL A 98 -3.31 -12.49 -11.18
C VAL A 98 -2.51 -11.75 -10.10
N TYR A 99 -2.83 -10.47 -9.86
CA TYR A 99 -2.26 -9.69 -8.75
C TYR A 99 -2.92 -10.07 -7.42
N LEU A 100 -2.13 -10.28 -6.37
CA LEU A 100 -2.60 -10.81 -5.08
C LEU A 100 -2.51 -9.76 -3.96
N ASN A 101 -3.68 -9.41 -3.41
CA ASN A 101 -3.81 -8.61 -2.18
C ASN A 101 -4.32 -9.52 -1.05
N VAL A 102 -3.44 -9.91 -0.12
CA VAL A 102 -3.77 -10.90 0.92
C VAL A 102 -3.22 -10.43 2.28
N PRO A 103 -3.89 -10.70 3.41
CA PRO A 103 -3.55 -10.17 4.74
C PRO A 103 -2.53 -11.04 5.52
N ASP A 104 -1.77 -11.89 4.82
CA ASP A 104 -0.79 -12.83 5.38
C ASP A 104 0.54 -12.75 4.63
N THR A 105 1.66 -13.14 5.24
CA THR A 105 3.00 -13.03 4.64
C THR A 105 3.38 -14.22 3.73
N PHE A 106 2.84 -14.26 2.51
CA PHE A 106 3.14 -15.22 1.45
C PHE A 106 3.97 -14.62 0.28
N PHE A 107 4.79 -13.59 0.54
CA PHE A 107 5.59 -12.92 -0.51
C PHE A 107 6.48 -13.88 -1.31
N PHE A 108 7.02 -14.93 -0.69
CA PHE A 108 7.84 -15.94 -1.37
C PHE A 108 7.02 -16.96 -2.18
N GLN A 109 5.71 -17.01 -1.96
CA GLN A 109 4.74 -17.85 -2.68
C GLN A 109 3.88 -17.01 -3.63
N GLY A 110 4.29 -15.77 -3.91
CA GLY A 110 3.73 -14.97 -4.99
C GLY A 110 2.78 -13.85 -4.58
N GLN A 111 2.51 -13.65 -3.29
CA GLN A 111 1.78 -12.46 -2.83
C GLN A 111 2.43 -11.17 -3.37
N ASN A 112 1.59 -10.21 -3.78
CA ASN A 112 2.08 -8.90 -4.20
C ASN A 112 2.00 -7.87 -3.09
N ARG A 113 0.94 -7.91 -2.29
CA ARG A 113 0.61 -6.86 -1.32
C ARG A 113 0.09 -7.45 -0.02
N ASP A 114 0.49 -6.83 1.08
CA ASP A 114 0.02 -7.07 2.45
C ASP A 114 -0.39 -5.74 3.10
N ALA A 115 -1.14 -5.80 4.19
CA ALA A 115 -1.57 -4.63 4.92
C ALA A 115 -0.39 -3.98 5.67
N MET A 116 -0.30 -2.64 5.63
CA MET A 116 0.63 -1.86 6.45
C MET A 116 -0.15 -1.26 7.63
N GLY A 117 0.35 -1.44 8.85
CA GLY A 117 -0.11 -0.71 10.03
C GLY A 117 -1.60 -0.90 10.28
N TYR A 118 -2.08 -2.12 10.06
CA TYR A 118 -3.50 -2.42 9.91
C TYR A 118 -4.14 -2.88 11.22
N SER A 119 -5.09 -2.08 11.68
CA SER A 119 -6.16 -2.46 12.61
C SER A 119 -7.45 -1.90 12.03
N GLU A 120 -8.50 -2.72 11.94
CA GLU A 120 -9.77 -2.27 11.36
C GLU A 120 -10.36 -1.12 12.16
N GLU A 121 -10.21 -1.16 13.48
CA GLU A 121 -10.67 -0.15 14.41
C GLU A 121 -9.98 1.20 14.19
N GLN A 122 -8.74 1.23 13.69
CA GLN A 122 -8.08 2.48 13.32
C GLN A 122 -8.91 3.28 12.30
N TYR A 123 -9.59 2.60 11.39
CA TYR A 123 -10.40 3.23 10.35
C TYR A 123 -11.77 3.72 10.85
N SER A 124 -12.09 3.47 12.11
CA SER A 124 -13.23 4.07 12.82
C SER A 124 -12.87 5.33 13.62
N LEU A 125 -11.58 5.69 13.69
CA LEU A 125 -11.11 6.88 14.42
C LEU A 125 -11.46 8.18 13.69
N PRO A 126 -11.54 9.32 14.41
CA PRO A 126 -11.66 10.63 13.79
C PRO A 126 -10.58 10.86 12.71
N ARG A 127 -10.94 11.43 11.57
CA ARG A 127 -10.06 11.55 10.37
C ARG A 127 -8.63 11.99 10.67
N TRP A 128 -8.43 13.02 11.50
CA TRP A 128 -7.07 13.52 11.81
C TRP A 128 -6.26 12.57 12.69
N GLU A 129 -6.90 11.83 13.60
CA GLU A 129 -6.24 10.78 14.38
C GLU A 129 -5.88 9.62 13.46
N GLN A 130 -6.82 9.17 12.62
CA GLN A 130 -6.59 8.11 11.65
C GLN A 130 -5.48 8.47 10.65
N LEU A 131 -5.50 9.66 10.04
CA LEU A 131 -4.44 10.12 9.12
C LEU A 131 -3.06 10.11 9.78
N THR A 132 -3.00 10.56 11.03
CA THR A 132 -1.76 10.60 11.82
C THR A 132 -1.25 9.19 12.10
N ILE A 133 -2.09 8.32 12.66
CA ILE A 133 -1.70 6.95 13.00
C ILE A 133 -1.34 6.18 11.74
N SER A 134 -2.10 6.35 10.65
CA SER A 134 -1.78 5.77 9.34
C SER A 134 -0.40 6.22 8.84
N ARG A 135 -0.04 7.50 9.03
CA ARG A 135 1.27 8.01 8.60
C ARG A 135 2.40 7.49 9.49
N MET A 136 2.16 7.33 10.79
CA MET A 136 3.11 6.65 11.71
C MET A 136 3.32 5.19 11.31
N GLY A 137 2.23 4.47 11.04
CA GLY A 137 2.25 3.08 10.59
C GLY A 137 3.00 2.92 9.27
N LEU A 138 2.67 3.74 8.26
CA LEU A 138 3.41 3.79 7.00
C LEU A 138 4.91 3.99 7.23
N TYR A 139 5.29 5.00 8.01
CA TYR A 139 6.69 5.28 8.29
C TYR A 139 7.39 4.06 8.90
N ASP A 140 6.77 3.41 9.88
CA ASP A 140 7.36 2.25 10.56
C ASP A 140 7.42 1.01 9.67
N ASP A 141 6.39 0.75 8.86
CA ASP A 141 6.31 -0.41 7.99
C ASP A 141 7.25 -0.32 6.79
N LEU A 142 7.54 0.89 6.31
CA LEU A 142 8.49 1.12 5.23
C LEU A 142 9.95 0.78 5.63
N TYR A 143 10.23 0.45 6.89
CA TYR A 143 11.49 -0.21 7.27
C TYR A 143 11.55 -1.70 6.86
N ARG A 144 10.39 -2.34 6.70
CA ARG A 144 10.25 -3.80 6.47
C ARG A 144 9.72 -4.13 5.09
N PHE A 145 8.90 -3.24 4.53
CA PHE A 145 8.24 -3.42 3.25
C PHE A 145 8.74 -2.38 2.25
N LEU A 146 8.85 -2.77 0.98
CA LEU A 146 8.93 -1.81 -0.11
C LEU A 146 7.59 -1.05 -0.22
N PRO A 147 7.60 0.21 -0.69
CA PRO A 147 6.38 0.99 -0.94
C PRO A 147 5.24 0.21 -1.62
N THR A 148 5.58 -0.59 -2.63
CA THR A 148 4.63 -1.33 -3.46
C THR A 148 4.08 -2.61 -2.83
N GLN A 149 4.68 -3.07 -1.72
CA GLN A 149 4.28 -4.29 -1.02
C GLN A 149 3.16 -4.04 -0.01
N GLY A 150 2.85 -2.79 0.30
CA GLY A 150 1.91 -2.44 1.33
C GLY A 150 0.57 -1.91 0.84
N TRP A 151 -0.40 -1.90 1.75
CA TRP A 151 -1.62 -1.14 1.57
C TRP A 151 -2.21 -0.54 2.81
N MET A 152 -2.99 0.52 2.57
CA MET A 152 -3.69 1.29 3.58
C MET A 152 -5.17 1.45 3.20
N PHE A 153 -5.95 2.04 4.09
CA PHE A 153 -7.39 2.16 3.89
C PHE A 153 -7.87 3.60 4.08
N VAL A 154 -8.88 3.99 3.29
CA VAL A 154 -9.57 5.28 3.38
C VAL A 154 -11.08 5.04 3.45
N PRO A 155 -11.71 5.26 4.61
CA PRO A 155 -13.15 5.13 4.77
C PRO A 155 -13.85 6.35 4.14
N ILE A 156 -14.33 6.22 2.91
CA ILE A 156 -15.18 7.27 2.29
C ILE A 156 -16.55 7.28 2.97
N SER A 157 -17.12 6.11 3.21
CA SER A 157 -18.35 5.91 3.99
C SER A 157 -18.06 5.32 5.37
N GLU A 158 -19.06 5.27 6.25
CA GLU A 158 -18.91 4.75 7.60
C GLU A 158 -18.38 3.30 7.59
N TYR A 159 -17.39 3.05 8.46
CA TYR A 159 -16.73 1.77 8.64
C TYR A 159 -16.63 1.46 10.13
N GLU A 160 -16.89 0.21 10.52
CA GLU A 160 -16.82 -0.28 11.92
C GLU A 160 -17.52 0.62 12.97
N GLY A 161 -18.61 1.31 12.58
CA GLY A 161 -19.35 2.19 13.49
C GLY A 161 -18.64 3.48 13.89
N GLY A 162 -17.61 3.93 13.16
CA GLY A 162 -16.88 5.17 13.43
C GLY A 162 -17.68 6.47 13.23
N GLY A 163 -18.88 6.38 12.63
CA GLY A 163 -19.74 7.52 12.37
C GLY A 163 -19.13 8.60 11.46
N SER A 164 -19.77 9.76 11.42
CA SER A 164 -19.41 10.86 10.51
C SER A 164 -18.06 11.52 10.78
N ALA A 165 -17.47 11.31 11.97
CA ALA A 165 -16.15 11.84 12.31
C ALA A 165 -15.01 11.06 11.62
N ALA A 166 -15.26 9.81 11.25
CA ALA A 166 -14.29 8.93 10.58
C ALA A 166 -14.40 8.96 9.04
N THR A 167 -15.56 9.33 8.48
CA THR A 167 -15.81 9.31 7.03
C THR A 167 -15.11 10.45 6.27
N PHE A 168 -14.54 10.16 5.11
CA PHE A 168 -13.84 11.14 4.26
C PHE A 168 -14.74 11.82 3.23
N ASP A 169 -15.96 11.31 3.01
CA ASP A 169 -16.90 11.95 2.10
C ASP A 169 -17.16 13.41 2.51
N ASN A 170 -17.17 14.32 1.54
CA ASN A 170 -17.31 15.77 1.71
C ASN A 170 -16.23 16.48 2.57
N HIS A 171 -15.07 15.85 2.80
CA HIS A 171 -13.98 16.41 3.61
C HIS A 171 -12.70 16.59 2.76
N PRO A 172 -12.62 17.65 1.92
CA PRO A 172 -11.56 17.79 0.92
C PRO A 172 -10.16 17.90 1.52
N MET A 173 -9.97 18.59 2.65
CA MET A 173 -8.64 18.73 3.28
C MET A 173 -8.11 17.37 3.74
N GLU A 174 -8.91 16.60 4.46
CA GLU A 174 -8.53 15.27 4.93
C GLU A 174 -8.33 14.30 3.76
N MET A 175 -9.16 14.38 2.72
CA MET A 175 -8.97 13.61 1.49
C MET A 175 -7.67 13.96 0.77
N GLU A 176 -7.28 15.24 0.77
CA GLU A 176 -5.98 15.66 0.24
C GLU A 176 -4.82 15.02 1.02
N TRP A 177 -4.89 15.05 2.35
CA TRP A 177 -3.90 14.43 3.22
C TRP A 177 -3.80 12.91 3.01
N ALA A 178 -4.93 12.21 2.91
CA ALA A 178 -4.96 10.78 2.60
C ALA A 178 -4.27 10.50 1.26
N LEU A 179 -4.67 11.18 0.19
CA LEU A 179 -4.10 10.98 -1.14
C LEU A 179 -2.60 11.28 -1.15
N ALA A 180 -2.18 12.38 -0.54
CA ALA A 180 -0.79 12.78 -0.49
C ALA A 180 0.09 11.79 0.26
N GLN A 181 -0.32 11.34 1.45
CA GLN A 181 0.51 10.44 2.24
C GLN A 181 0.58 9.04 1.63
N TYR A 182 -0.52 8.50 1.09
CA TYR A 182 -0.51 7.15 0.52
C TYR A 182 0.20 7.12 -0.83
N LEU A 183 -0.19 8.00 -1.78
CA LEU A 183 0.46 8.05 -3.09
C LEU A 183 1.91 8.55 -2.97
N GLY A 184 2.18 9.50 -2.08
CA GLY A 184 3.51 10.01 -1.80
C GLY A 184 4.41 9.04 -1.02
N ALA A 185 3.85 8.00 -0.40
CA ALA A 185 4.62 6.88 0.15
C ALA A 185 4.84 5.75 -0.88
N GLY A 186 4.26 5.87 -2.08
CA GLY A 186 4.24 4.78 -3.07
C GLY A 186 3.31 3.62 -2.73
N THR A 187 2.46 3.79 -1.71
CA THR A 187 1.59 2.76 -1.14
C THR A 187 0.16 2.91 -1.65
N GLY A 188 -0.43 1.80 -2.11
CA GLY A 188 -1.82 1.81 -2.58
C GLY A 188 -2.80 1.87 -1.41
N ALA A 189 -3.90 2.60 -1.55
CA ALA A 189 -4.98 2.60 -0.57
C ALA A 189 -6.29 2.02 -1.14
N ALA A 190 -7.03 1.29 -0.30
CA ALA A 190 -8.40 0.89 -0.56
C ALA A 190 -9.35 2.02 -0.14
N TYR A 191 -10.03 2.63 -1.11
CA TYR A 191 -11.03 3.68 -0.87
C TYR A 191 -12.40 3.02 -0.73
N ARG A 192 -12.92 2.89 0.50
CA ARG A 192 -14.15 2.14 0.76
C ARG A 192 -15.35 3.06 0.90
N GLY A 193 -16.30 2.92 -0.02
CA GLY A 193 -17.57 3.65 -0.03
C GLY A 193 -18.34 3.35 -1.30
N THR A 194 -19.56 3.87 -1.40
CA THR A 194 -20.42 3.69 -2.59
C THR A 194 -20.03 4.56 -3.77
N HIS A 195 -19.21 5.57 -3.53
CA HIS A 195 -18.66 6.51 -4.50
C HIS A 195 -17.37 7.12 -3.93
N VAL A 196 -16.57 7.77 -4.78
CA VAL A 196 -15.32 8.42 -4.33
C VAL A 196 -15.50 9.91 -4.07
N TYR A 197 -16.43 10.55 -4.78
CA TYR A 197 -16.86 11.93 -4.56
C TYR A 197 -18.26 12.13 -5.17
N ASP A 198 -19.03 13.07 -4.66
CA ASP A 198 -20.33 13.46 -5.24
C ASP A 198 -20.13 14.54 -6.33
N PRO A 199 -20.38 14.25 -7.63
CA PRO A 199 -20.23 15.25 -8.68
C PRO A 199 -21.28 16.38 -8.62
N ALA A 200 -22.32 16.26 -7.79
CA ALA A 200 -23.37 17.27 -7.64
C ALA A 200 -23.06 18.34 -6.57
N THR A 201 -22.00 18.16 -5.76
CA THR A 201 -21.64 19.09 -4.68
C THR A 201 -20.33 19.83 -4.96
N GLU A 202 -20.20 21.04 -4.40
CA GLU A 202 -18.96 21.82 -4.47
C GLU A 202 -17.79 21.08 -3.79
N THR A 203 -18.05 20.46 -2.64
CA THR A 203 -17.10 19.62 -1.90
C THR A 203 -16.63 18.42 -2.71
N GLY A 204 -17.53 17.73 -3.42
CA GLY A 204 -17.15 16.61 -4.26
C GLY A 204 -16.37 17.03 -5.51
N LEU A 205 -16.68 18.19 -6.10
CA LEU A 205 -15.85 18.78 -7.18
C LEU A 205 -14.45 19.19 -6.68
N ALA A 206 -14.33 19.70 -5.45
CA ALA A 206 -13.05 19.97 -4.81
C ALA A 206 -12.24 18.67 -4.61
N ILE A 207 -12.87 17.61 -4.10
CA ILE A 207 -12.24 16.28 -3.96
C ILE A 207 -11.77 15.77 -5.33
N LYS A 208 -12.58 15.90 -6.37
CA LYS A 208 -12.19 15.52 -7.74
C LYS A 208 -10.94 16.27 -8.22
N ALA A 209 -10.83 17.58 -7.92
CA ALA A 209 -9.65 18.37 -8.28
C ALA A 209 -8.41 17.91 -7.51
N ILE A 210 -8.55 17.64 -6.21
CA ILE A 210 -7.51 17.09 -5.34
C ILE A 210 -7.03 15.72 -5.83
N MET A 211 -7.95 14.82 -6.17
CA MET A 211 -7.63 13.52 -6.77
C MET A 211 -6.84 13.69 -8.06
N LYS A 212 -7.26 14.59 -8.96
CA LYS A 212 -6.52 14.85 -10.20
C LYS A 212 -5.11 15.36 -9.92
N LYS A 213 -4.92 16.25 -8.94
CA LYS A 213 -3.62 16.76 -8.51
C LYS A 213 -2.71 15.61 -8.07
N TRP A 214 -3.14 14.81 -7.10
CA TRP A 214 -2.28 13.77 -6.50
C TRP A 214 -2.09 12.53 -7.37
N ILE A 215 -3.11 12.11 -8.12
CA ILE A 215 -2.96 11.05 -9.14
C ILE A 215 -2.04 11.53 -10.26
N GLY A 216 -2.14 12.81 -10.66
CA GLY A 216 -1.25 13.41 -11.64
C GLY A 216 0.20 13.43 -11.17
N PHE A 217 0.43 13.88 -9.93
CA PHE A 217 1.72 13.83 -9.25
C PHE A 217 2.27 12.40 -9.23
N TYR A 218 1.51 11.45 -8.67
CA TYR A 218 1.93 10.05 -8.62
C TYR A 218 2.31 9.52 -10.01
N LYS A 219 1.48 9.74 -11.04
CA LYS A 219 1.78 9.25 -12.38
C LYS A 219 3.06 9.83 -12.98
N ARG A 220 3.36 11.11 -12.70
CA ARG A 220 4.60 11.75 -13.16
C ARG A 220 5.81 11.17 -12.45
N HIS A 221 5.75 11.02 -11.13
CA HIS A 221 6.91 10.70 -10.29
C HIS A 221 6.95 9.23 -9.82
N ARG A 222 6.06 8.37 -10.31
CA ARG A 222 5.92 6.99 -9.82
C ARG A 222 7.19 6.17 -9.92
N GLN A 223 8.07 6.47 -10.87
CA GLN A 223 9.31 5.70 -11.00
C GLN A 223 10.20 5.89 -9.77
N ALA A 224 10.26 7.10 -9.21
CA ALA A 224 10.92 7.35 -7.93
C ALA A 224 10.04 6.95 -6.73
N LEU A 225 8.75 7.28 -6.73
CA LEU A 225 7.84 6.99 -5.60
C LEU A 225 7.67 5.49 -5.31
N ILE A 226 8.00 4.59 -6.24
CA ILE A 226 7.97 3.14 -5.98
C ILE A 226 9.32 2.57 -5.51
N GLN A 227 10.35 3.42 -5.37
CA GLN A 227 11.67 3.01 -4.90
C GLN A 227 11.77 3.03 -3.37
N PRO A 228 12.75 2.32 -2.78
CA PRO A 228 13.03 2.38 -1.36
C PRO A 228 13.17 3.81 -0.82
N ILE A 229 12.85 3.94 0.46
CA ILE A 229 12.81 5.22 1.17
C ILE A 229 14.00 5.34 2.12
N ILE A 230 14.51 6.57 2.25
CA ILE A 230 15.23 7.03 3.43
C ILE A 230 14.23 7.75 4.33
N HIS A 231 14.10 7.23 5.54
CA HIS A 231 13.30 7.86 6.60
C HIS A 231 13.96 9.16 7.08
N LEU A 232 13.22 10.27 7.02
CA LEU A 232 13.71 11.57 7.50
C LEU A 232 13.29 11.74 8.96
N GLN A 233 12.06 12.18 9.19
CA GLN A 233 11.52 12.44 10.53
C GLN A 233 10.23 11.68 10.71
N ARG A 234 10.18 10.87 11.78
CA ARG A 234 8.99 10.07 12.11
C ARG A 234 7.83 10.99 12.51
N PRO A 235 6.59 10.70 12.07
CA PRO A 235 5.42 11.45 12.52
C PRO A 235 5.24 11.38 14.03
N THR A 236 5.12 12.56 14.66
CA THR A 236 4.93 12.72 16.11
C THR A 236 3.85 13.74 16.48
N ILE A 237 3.21 14.39 15.50
CA ILE A 237 2.27 15.53 15.64
C ILE A 237 2.80 16.79 16.34
N HIS A 238 4.06 16.81 16.78
CA HIS A 238 4.67 17.97 17.46
C HIS A 238 5.55 18.82 16.55
N GLY A 239 5.85 18.35 15.35
CA GLY A 239 6.70 19.03 14.37
C GLY A 239 6.39 18.54 12.97
N TRP A 240 7.25 18.90 12.02
CA TRP A 240 7.18 18.33 10.68
C TRP A 240 7.54 16.83 10.69
N ASP A 241 7.13 16.13 9.66
CA ASP A 241 7.51 14.74 9.43
C ASP A 241 7.67 14.47 7.94
N GLY A 242 8.33 13.38 7.57
CA GLY A 242 8.55 13.09 6.15
C GLY A 242 9.52 11.96 5.84
N TRP A 243 9.63 11.70 4.54
CA TRP A 243 10.46 10.65 3.98
C TRP A 243 10.96 11.04 2.58
N LEU A 244 12.02 10.38 2.14
CA LEU A 244 12.64 10.59 0.83
C LEU A 244 12.71 9.27 0.06
N HIS A 245 12.03 9.18 -1.08
CA HIS A 245 12.27 8.11 -2.05
C HIS A 245 13.59 8.34 -2.78
N VAL A 246 14.33 7.25 -3.04
CA VAL A 246 15.64 7.33 -3.68
C VAL A 246 15.73 6.40 -4.89
N HIS A 247 15.98 6.97 -6.06
CA HIS A 247 16.06 6.28 -7.34
C HIS A 247 17.46 6.43 -7.96
N PRO A 248 18.47 5.63 -7.54
CA PRO A 248 19.83 5.78 -8.05
C PRO A 248 19.95 5.53 -9.55
N PHE A 249 19.11 4.65 -10.10
CA PHE A 249 19.09 4.33 -11.53
C PHE A 249 18.25 5.29 -12.38
N GLY A 250 17.74 6.37 -11.77
CA GLY A 250 16.90 7.35 -12.41
C GLY A 250 17.75 8.21 -13.31
N LEU A 251 17.30 8.38 -14.56
CA LEU A 251 18.09 9.10 -15.54
C LEU A 251 17.97 10.61 -15.38
N SER A 252 16.77 11.11 -15.11
CA SER A 252 16.53 12.50 -14.74
C SER A 252 16.20 12.59 -13.25
N GLU A 253 15.02 12.09 -12.88
CA GLU A 253 14.51 12.09 -11.51
C GLU A 253 15.17 10.99 -10.68
N VAL A 254 15.83 11.38 -9.59
CA VAL A 254 16.61 10.49 -8.72
C VAL A 254 16.08 10.43 -7.29
N GLY A 255 15.05 11.20 -6.97
CA GLY A 255 14.39 11.12 -5.68
C GLY A 255 13.20 12.06 -5.57
N VAL A 256 12.31 11.72 -4.64
CA VAL A 256 11.12 12.51 -4.33
C VAL A 256 10.93 12.49 -2.82
N ALA A 257 10.95 13.66 -2.18
CA ALA A 257 10.64 13.79 -0.76
C ALA A 257 9.20 14.25 -0.56
N MET A 258 8.57 13.69 0.47
CA MET A 258 7.29 14.11 1.01
C MET A 258 7.53 14.69 2.40
N ILE A 259 7.19 15.97 2.60
CA ILE A 259 7.34 16.67 3.87
C ILE A 259 5.97 17.20 4.32
N PHE A 260 5.60 16.94 5.57
CA PHE A 260 4.30 17.27 6.12
C PHE A 260 4.47 18.18 7.33
N ASN A 261 3.69 19.25 7.41
CA ASN A 261 3.46 19.97 8.66
C ASN A 261 2.03 19.65 9.16
N PRO A 262 1.84 18.63 10.02
CA PRO A 262 0.52 18.30 10.54
C PRO A 262 0.03 19.26 11.63
N THR A 263 0.88 20.18 12.08
CA THR A 263 0.60 21.02 13.24
C THR A 263 -0.26 22.22 12.85
N ASN A 264 -0.78 22.90 13.88
CA ASN A 264 -1.44 24.21 13.72
C ASN A 264 -0.42 25.37 13.74
N GLN A 265 0.88 25.08 13.77
CA GLN A 265 1.94 26.08 13.81
C GLN A 265 2.53 26.28 12.42
N HIS A 266 2.96 27.51 12.16
CA HIS A 266 3.72 27.86 10.97
C HIS A 266 5.20 27.66 11.26
N PHE A 267 5.92 26.94 10.38
CA PHE A 267 7.37 26.81 10.45
C PHE A 267 8.00 27.65 9.33
N ALA A 268 8.56 28.79 9.70
CA ALA A 268 9.16 29.72 8.74
C ALA A 268 10.61 29.32 8.44
N ASN A 269 10.93 29.08 7.17
CA ASN A 269 12.27 28.70 6.69
C ASN A 269 12.88 27.52 7.48
N GLU A 270 12.08 26.51 7.76
CA GLU A 270 12.54 25.31 8.48
C GLU A 270 13.58 24.57 7.62
N PRO A 271 14.80 24.33 8.14
CA PRO A 271 15.85 23.69 7.38
C PRO A 271 15.65 22.17 7.33
N ILE A 272 15.32 21.64 6.15
CA ILE A 272 15.17 20.21 5.92
C ILE A 272 16.45 19.63 5.33
N SER A 273 17.16 18.82 6.11
CA SER A 273 18.33 18.09 5.62
C SER A 273 17.90 16.86 4.82
N LEU A 274 18.30 16.78 3.55
CA LEU A 274 18.03 15.66 2.66
C LEU A 274 19.32 14.86 2.44
N PRO A 275 19.42 13.61 2.91
CA PRO A 275 20.57 12.75 2.67
C PRO A 275 20.51 12.16 1.26
N LEU A 276 21.40 12.60 0.35
CA LEU A 276 21.35 12.19 -1.06
C LEU A 276 22.36 11.13 -1.43
N TYR A 277 23.13 10.58 -0.49
CA TYR A 277 24.17 9.57 -0.77
C TYR A 277 23.68 8.41 -1.66
N TYR A 278 22.50 7.87 -1.38
CA TYR A 278 21.94 6.74 -2.12
C TYR A 278 21.31 7.10 -3.48
N THR A 279 21.21 8.39 -3.83
CA THR A 279 20.72 8.83 -5.15
C THR A 279 21.77 8.64 -6.26
N GLY A 280 23.03 8.39 -5.88
CA GLY A 280 24.14 8.33 -6.82
C GLY A 280 24.50 9.69 -7.43
N LEU A 281 24.09 10.80 -6.79
CA LEU A 281 24.59 12.14 -7.07
C LEU A 281 25.93 12.36 -6.35
N THR A 282 26.84 13.13 -6.95
CA THR A 282 28.19 13.34 -6.40
C THR A 282 28.55 14.80 -6.14
N GLU A 283 27.99 15.74 -6.90
CA GLU A 283 28.40 17.15 -6.83
C GLU A 283 27.23 18.10 -6.67
N GLN A 284 26.23 17.98 -7.53
CA GLN A 284 25.11 18.92 -7.57
C GLN A 284 23.79 18.20 -7.88
N VAL A 285 22.69 18.87 -7.50
CA VAL A 285 21.33 18.39 -7.69
C VAL A 285 20.43 19.55 -8.12
N ARG A 286 19.46 19.25 -8.98
CA ARG A 286 18.35 20.14 -9.26
C ARG A 286 17.18 19.81 -8.37
N ILE A 287 16.62 20.81 -7.70
CA ILE A 287 15.47 20.63 -6.81
C ILE A 287 14.28 21.42 -7.33
N SER A 288 13.09 20.79 -7.31
CA SER A 288 11.82 21.48 -7.49
C SER A 288 10.96 21.25 -6.27
N VAL A 289 10.61 22.35 -5.60
CA VAL A 289 9.70 22.34 -4.45
C VAL A 289 8.28 22.56 -4.94
N ASN A 290 7.33 21.74 -4.49
CA ASN A 290 5.90 21.86 -4.76
C ASN A 290 5.54 21.91 -6.26
N GLU A 291 6.21 21.08 -7.08
CA GLU A 291 6.03 21.05 -8.54
C GLU A 291 6.30 22.40 -9.21
N SER A 292 7.19 23.22 -8.63
CA SER A 292 7.64 24.45 -9.26
C SER A 292 8.26 24.15 -10.63
N PRO A 293 7.89 24.89 -11.69
CA PRO A 293 8.54 24.73 -12.99
C PRO A 293 9.99 25.24 -12.98
N GLN A 294 10.37 26.03 -11.98
CA GLN A 294 11.72 26.47 -11.76
C GLN A 294 12.44 25.51 -10.82
N PHE A 295 13.60 25.03 -11.27
CA PHE A 295 14.49 24.22 -10.46
C PHE A 295 15.63 25.07 -9.94
N ASP A 296 15.90 24.94 -8.64
CA ASP A 296 17.10 25.49 -8.02
C ASP A 296 18.22 24.46 -8.10
N ILE A 297 19.48 24.92 -8.10
CA ILE A 297 20.66 24.05 -8.16
C ILE A 297 21.37 24.15 -6.82
N GLU A 298 21.47 23.01 -6.13
CA GLU A 298 22.19 22.88 -4.88
C GLU A 298 23.48 22.10 -5.07
N THR A 299 24.52 22.48 -4.32
CA THR A 299 25.78 21.75 -4.24
C THR A 299 25.72 20.81 -3.04
N LEU A 300 26.07 19.55 -3.25
CA LEU A 300 26.08 18.56 -2.19
C LEU A 300 27.20 18.86 -1.19
N GLU A 301 26.87 18.73 0.08
CA GLU A 301 27.85 18.74 1.17
C GLU A 301 28.77 17.52 1.08
N ARG A 302 29.85 17.52 1.88
CA ARG A 302 30.83 16.41 1.89
C ARG A 302 30.21 15.05 2.24
N ASP A 303 29.13 15.05 3.02
CA ASP A 303 28.37 13.86 3.37
C ASP A 303 27.24 13.53 2.38
N TYR A 304 27.23 14.21 1.22
CA TYR A 304 26.24 14.09 0.16
C TYR A 304 24.83 14.54 0.56
N SER A 305 24.68 15.34 1.61
CA SER A 305 23.41 15.98 1.95
C SER A 305 23.25 17.34 1.27
N ILE A 306 22.01 17.83 1.26
CA ILE A 306 21.69 19.24 1.03
C ILE A 306 20.74 19.71 2.13
N VAL A 307 20.61 21.03 2.31
CA VAL A 307 19.58 21.63 3.16
C VAL A 307 18.62 22.43 2.29
N VAL A 308 17.33 22.12 2.39
CA VAL A 308 16.25 22.86 1.71
C VAL A 308 15.45 23.61 2.77
N GLU A 309 15.42 24.94 2.69
CA GLU A 309 14.58 25.76 3.56
C GLU A 309 13.12 25.71 3.08
N LEU A 310 12.20 25.29 3.94
CA LEU A 310 10.78 25.25 3.64
C LEU A 310 9.99 26.22 4.51
N ASP A 311 9.14 27.02 3.86
CA ASP A 311 8.12 27.82 4.53
C ASP A 311 6.82 27.00 4.65
N MET A 312 6.58 26.39 5.81
CA MET A 312 5.52 25.39 6.01
C MET A 312 4.34 25.95 6.80
N ALA A 313 3.27 26.33 6.09
CA ALA A 313 2.00 26.72 6.69
C ALA A 313 1.41 25.63 7.62
N PRO A 314 0.54 25.98 8.58
CA PRO A 314 -0.22 25.00 9.34
C PRO A 314 -0.94 24.01 8.41
N LYS A 315 -0.90 22.72 8.73
CA LYS A 315 -1.56 21.66 7.95
C LYS A 315 -1.18 21.67 6.46
N SER A 316 0.10 21.88 6.15
CA SER A 316 0.63 21.87 4.78
C SER A 316 1.32 20.57 4.40
N ILE A 317 1.40 20.35 3.09
CA ILE A 317 2.07 19.22 2.46
C ILE A 317 3.02 19.78 1.42
N HIS A 318 4.27 19.35 1.45
CA HIS A 318 5.31 19.79 0.54
C HIS A 318 5.94 18.61 -0.18
N THR A 319 6.23 18.80 -1.46
CA THR A 319 6.97 17.84 -2.28
C THR A 319 8.31 18.43 -2.69
N ILE A 320 9.34 17.60 -2.74
CA ILE A 320 10.66 18.01 -3.28
C ILE A 320 11.08 16.96 -4.30
N VAL A 321 11.14 17.34 -5.57
CA VAL A 321 11.64 16.48 -6.66
C VAL A 321 13.12 16.76 -6.86
N LEU A 322 13.91 15.70 -6.94
CA LEU A 322 15.37 15.75 -7.10
C LEU A 322 15.75 15.22 -8.48
N GLU A 323 16.47 16.01 -9.25
CA GLU A 323 16.93 15.67 -10.60
C GLU A 323 18.46 15.77 -10.76
N ARG A 324 19.01 14.95 -11.65
CA ARG A 324 20.40 15.07 -12.10
C ARG A 324 20.61 16.33 -12.92
N ILE A 325 21.83 16.86 -12.91
CA ILE A 325 22.26 17.91 -13.82
C ILE A 325 22.89 17.28 -15.07
N GLY A 326 22.34 17.60 -16.24
CA GLY A 326 22.90 17.22 -17.56
C GLY A 326 22.07 16.17 -18.31
N PRO A 327 22.38 15.94 -19.60
CA PRO A 327 21.65 14.97 -20.41
C PRO A 327 21.93 13.55 -19.90
N SER A 328 20.86 12.83 -19.58
CA SER A 328 20.94 11.40 -19.35
C SER A 328 21.22 10.68 -20.67
N ASN A 329 22.35 9.98 -20.77
CA ASN A 329 22.71 9.19 -21.95
C ASN A 329 21.95 7.84 -22.02
N GLY A 330 20.78 7.75 -21.39
CA GLY A 330 19.97 6.53 -21.35
C GLY A 330 18.52 6.84 -21.67
N LYS A 331 17.77 5.81 -22.05
CA LYS A 331 16.31 5.84 -21.98
C LYS A 331 15.90 5.39 -20.59
N ASP A 332 14.99 6.12 -19.94
CA ASP A 332 14.42 5.65 -18.69
C ASP A 332 13.80 4.28 -18.96
N PHE A 333 13.83 3.36 -17.99
CA PHE A 333 13.22 2.04 -18.15
C PHE A 333 11.72 2.09 -18.53
N ALA A 334 11.09 3.28 -18.46
CA ALA A 334 9.76 3.58 -18.96
C ALA A 334 9.60 3.51 -20.50
N ASP A 335 10.70 3.54 -21.27
CA ASP A 335 10.70 3.50 -22.74
C ASP A 335 10.75 2.07 -23.31
N VAL A 336 10.69 1.05 -22.45
CA VAL A 336 10.45 -0.32 -22.90
C VAL A 336 8.94 -0.47 -23.10
N PRO A 337 8.44 -0.62 -24.34
CA PRO A 337 7.04 -0.94 -24.54
C PRO A 337 6.72 -2.21 -23.76
N ARG A 338 5.66 -2.18 -22.94
CA ARG A 338 5.03 -3.40 -22.42
C ARG A 338 4.35 -4.13 -23.59
N ASN A 339 5.14 -4.65 -24.53
CA ASN A 339 4.62 -5.50 -25.59
C ASN A 339 4.72 -6.97 -25.16
N ASP A 340 3.57 -7.62 -25.16
CA ASP A 340 3.36 -9.02 -25.56
C ASP A 340 3.92 -10.15 -24.69
N VAL A 341 3.63 -10.16 -23.38
CA VAL A 341 3.77 -11.39 -22.56
C VAL A 341 2.50 -12.26 -22.54
N VAL A 342 1.41 -11.86 -23.22
CA VAL A 342 0.15 -12.64 -23.26
C VAL A 342 -0.13 -13.32 -24.61
N LYS A 343 0.83 -13.39 -25.53
CA LYS A 343 0.69 -14.17 -26.77
C LYS A 343 1.92 -15.04 -27.05
N LYS A 344 2.05 -16.11 -26.28
CA LYS A 344 2.72 -17.37 -26.70
C LYS A 344 2.45 -18.47 -25.65
N ALA A 345 1.20 -18.91 -25.64
CA ALA A 345 0.81 -20.23 -25.16
C ALA A 345 -0.33 -20.69 -26.07
N GLU A 346 0.04 -21.09 -27.29
CA GLU A 346 -0.71 -22.04 -28.13
C GLU A 346 0.15 -23.28 -28.28
#